data_AF-A0A2G7GNS6-F1
#
_entry.id   AF-A0A2G7GNS6-F1
#
_cell.length_a   1.000
_cell.length_b   1.000
_cell.length_c   1.000
_cell.angle_alpha   90.00
_cell.angle_beta   90.00
_cell.angle_gamma   90.00
#
_symmetry.space_group_name_H-M   'P 1'
#
loop_
_entity.id
_entity.type
_entity.pdbx_description
1 polymer ?
#
loop_
_entity_poly.entity_id
_entity_poly.type
_entity_poly.pdbx_seq_one_letter_code
_entity_poly.pdbx_strand_id
1 'polypeptide(L)'
;MGFFDSEIVQQEARQLFEDYQALIKLGQNYGKFDREGKKMFIDQMETLMERYRIFMKRFELSEDFMAQMTAQQLQTQLGQFGMTPQQMFDQMNLTLERMKAEVDKQP
;
A
#
# COMPACT_ATOMS: atom_id res chain seq x y z
N MET A 1 -27.08 -3.89 3.08
CA MET A 1 -26.11 -3.93 1.97
C MET A 1 -24.86 -3.28 2.50
N GLY A 2 -23.93 -4.11 2.95
CA GLY A 2 -22.66 -3.68 3.49
C GLY A 2 -21.74 -3.14 2.38
N PHE A 3 -20.86 -2.22 2.73
CA PHE A 3 -19.79 -1.74 1.84
C PHE A 3 -18.94 -2.92 1.33
N PHE A 4 -18.75 -3.96 2.15
CA PHE A 4 -18.04 -5.18 1.79
C PHE A 4 -18.87 -6.23 1.05
N ASP A 5 -20.19 -6.10 1.00
CA ASP A 5 -21.04 -6.97 0.17
C ASP A 5 -20.94 -6.60 -1.31
N SER A 6 -20.34 -5.46 -1.63
CA SER A 6 -20.09 -5.07 -3.01
C SER A 6 -18.95 -5.92 -3.59
N GLU A 7 -19.28 -6.75 -4.57
CA GLU A 7 -18.27 -7.49 -5.37
C GLU A 7 -17.17 -6.57 -5.90
N ILE A 8 -17.52 -5.32 -6.23
CA ILE A 8 -16.59 -4.31 -6.73
C ILE A 8 -15.54 -3.96 -5.65
N VAL A 9 -15.97 -3.77 -4.40
CA VAL A 9 -15.06 -3.44 -3.28
C VAL A 9 -14.16 -4.63 -2.95
N GLN A 10 -14.70 -5.85 -2.98
CA GLN A 10 -13.90 -7.07 -2.78
C GLN A 10 -12.86 -7.26 -3.88
N GLN A 11 -13.24 -6.98 -5.14
CA GLN A 11 -12.34 -7.05 -6.28
C GLN A 11 -11.26 -5.96 -6.22
N GLU A 12 -11.62 -4.73 -5.83
CA GLU A 12 -10.66 -3.64 -5.59
C GLU A 12 -9.65 -4.01 -4.50
N ALA A 13 -10.12 -4.56 -3.38
CA ALA A 13 -9.25 -5.00 -2.28
C ALA A 13 -8.28 -6.11 -2.72
N ARG A 14 -8.77 -7.10 -3.48
CA ARG A 14 -7.92 -8.18 -4.00
C ARG A 14 -6.86 -7.65 -4.96
N GLN A 15 -7.25 -6.78 -5.90
CA GLN A 15 -6.32 -6.15 -6.83
C GLN A 15 -5.25 -5.33 -6.11
N LEU A 16 -5.63 -4.54 -5.10
CA LEU A 16 -4.68 -3.76 -4.30
C LEU A 16 -3.64 -4.65 -3.62
N PHE A 17 -4.05 -5.80 -3.10
CA PHE A 17 -3.14 -6.73 -2.45
C PHE A 17 -2.21 -7.43 -3.45
N GLU A 18 -2.73 -7.84 -4.61
CA GLU A 18 -1.94 -8.44 -5.69
C GLU A 18 -0.91 -7.44 -6.25
N ASP A 19 -1.32 -6.20 -6.52
CA ASP A 19 -0.45 -5.10 -6.96
C ASP A 19 0.66 -4.84 -5.94
N TYR A 20 0.31 -4.82 -4.64
CA TYR A 20 1.29 -4.65 -3.56
C TYR A 20 2.31 -5.78 -3.52
N GLN A 21 1.88 -7.04 -3.56
CA GLN A 21 2.79 -8.18 -3.56
C GLN A 21 3.71 -8.18 -4.79
N ALA A 22 3.17 -7.84 -5.96
CA ALA A 22 3.94 -7.73 -7.19
C ALA A 22 5.02 -6.63 -7.07
N LEU A 23 4.67 -5.46 -6.55
CA LEU A 23 5.61 -4.36 -6.35
C LEU A 23 6.66 -4.66 -5.28
N ILE A 24 6.32 -5.29 -4.16
CA ILE A 24 7.32 -5.71 -3.16
C ILE A 24 8.31 -6.70 -3.76
N LYS A 25 7.83 -7.67 -4.54
CA LYS A 25 8.69 -8.62 -5.25
C LYS A 25 9.58 -7.93 -6.28
N LEU A 26 9.04 -6.95 -7.00
CA LEU A 26 9.79 -6.13 -7.95
C LEU A 26 10.86 -5.29 -7.24
N GLY A 27 10.53 -4.74 -6.08
CA GLY A 27 11.42 -3.92 -5.23
C GLY A 27 12.65 -4.66 -4.73
N GLN A 28 12.61 -6.01 -4.63
CA GLN A 28 13.81 -6.81 -4.33
C GLN A 28 14.92 -6.64 -5.37
N ASN A 29 14.55 -6.30 -6.61
CA ASN A 29 15.50 -6.03 -7.69
C ASN A 29 15.77 -4.53 -7.89
N TYR A 30 15.24 -3.63 -7.04
CA TYR A 30 15.38 -2.18 -7.19
C TYR A 30 16.83 -1.71 -7.33
N GLY A 31 17.76 -2.35 -6.60
CA GLY A 31 19.19 -2.03 -6.69
C GLY A 31 19.82 -2.29 -8.06
N LYS A 32 19.19 -3.12 -8.90
CA LYS A 32 19.62 -3.44 -10.28
C LYS A 32 18.95 -2.56 -11.33
N PHE A 33 17.96 -1.76 -10.96
CA PHE A 33 17.28 -0.88 -11.91
C PHE A 33 18.18 0.27 -12.32
N ASP A 34 18.05 0.67 -13.58
CA ASP A 34 18.58 1.93 -14.06
C ASP A 34 17.77 3.10 -13.48
N ARG A 35 18.23 4.33 -13.72
CA ARG A 35 17.60 5.53 -13.16
C ARG A 35 16.12 5.63 -13.52
N GLU A 36 15.77 5.34 -14.77
CA GLU A 36 14.39 5.40 -15.28
C GLU A 36 13.53 4.28 -14.67
N GLY A 37 14.03 3.05 -14.56
CA GLY A 37 13.35 1.97 -13.87
C GLY A 37 13.12 2.25 -12.38
N LYS A 38 14.08 2.92 -11.71
CA LYS A 38 13.89 3.37 -10.32
C LYS A 38 12.80 4.43 -10.22
N LYS A 39 12.75 5.43 -11.11
CA LYS A 39 11.67 6.42 -11.14
C LYS A 39 10.31 5.77 -11.35
N MET A 40 10.19 4.87 -12.32
CA MET A 40 8.93 4.16 -12.59
C MET A 40 8.50 3.31 -11.40
N PHE A 41 9.44 2.63 -10.74
CA PHE A 41 9.13 1.86 -9.53
C PHE A 41 8.56 2.74 -8.42
N ILE A 42 9.20 3.89 -8.16
CA ILE A 42 8.75 4.85 -7.15
C ILE A 42 7.34 5.37 -7.50
N ASP A 43 7.11 5.75 -8.75
CA ASP A 43 5.82 6.28 -9.21
C ASP A 43 4.68 5.25 -9.08
N GLN A 44 4.96 3.98 -9.40
CA GLN A 44 3.99 2.89 -9.19
C GLN A 44 3.72 2.64 -7.71
N MET A 45 4.74 2.69 -6.86
CA MET A 45 4.56 2.56 -5.42
C MET A 45 3.72 3.71 -4.85
N GLU A 46 3.95 4.95 -5.26
CA GLU A 46 3.14 6.09 -4.83
C GLU A 46 1.69 5.97 -5.28
N THR A 47 1.47 5.58 -6.54
CA THR A 47 0.11 5.36 -7.07
C THR A 47 -0.63 4.29 -6.28
N LEU A 48 0.04 3.19 -5.93
CA LEU A 48 -0.54 2.14 -5.11
C LEU A 48 -0.87 2.64 -3.69
N MET A 49 0.03 3.40 -3.07
CA MET A 49 -0.18 3.98 -1.74
C MET A 49 -1.36 4.94 -1.71
N GLU A 50 -1.55 5.75 -2.75
CA GLU A 50 -2.71 6.64 -2.84
C GLU A 50 -4.01 5.84 -2.96
N ARG A 51 -4.05 4.80 -3.81
CA ARG A 51 -5.23 3.93 -3.90
C ARG A 51 -5.54 3.23 -2.58
N TYR A 52 -4.51 2.73 -1.89
CA TYR A 52 -4.69 2.10 -0.58
C TYR A 52 -5.20 3.10 0.46
N ARG A 53 -4.68 4.34 0.48
CA ARG A 53 -5.15 5.40 1.38
C ARG A 53 -6.63 5.70 1.16
N ILE A 54 -7.05 5.82 -0.09
CA ILE A 54 -8.46 6.02 -0.45
C ILE A 54 -9.31 4.82 0.02
N PHE A 55 -8.83 3.60 -0.22
CA PHE A 55 -9.51 2.38 0.24
C PHE A 55 -9.68 2.36 1.76
N MET A 56 -8.61 2.64 2.53
CA MET A 56 -8.66 2.73 3.99
C MET A 56 -9.60 3.83 4.49
N LYS A 57 -9.66 4.98 3.82
CA LYS A 57 -10.60 6.05 4.19
C LYS A 57 -12.05 5.65 3.93
N ARG A 58 -12.34 5.00 2.80
CA ARG A 58 -13.68 4.46 2.52
C ARG A 58 -14.07 3.39 3.53
N PHE A 59 -13.09 2.60 3.93
CA PHE A 59 -13.22 1.55 4.91
C PHE A 59 -13.49 2.08 6.33
N GLU A 60 -12.75 3.09 6.79
CA GLU A 60 -12.97 3.77 8.08
C GLU A 60 -14.34 4.45 8.16
N LEU A 61 -14.83 4.99 7.03
CA LEU A 61 -16.14 5.64 6.93
C LEU A 61 -17.30 4.65 6.77
N SER A 62 -17.00 3.35 6.60
CA SER A 62 -18.01 2.33 6.48
C SER A 62 -18.54 1.89 7.84
N GLU A 63 -19.85 1.95 8.04
CA GLU A 63 -20.54 1.43 9.24
C GLU A 63 -20.73 -0.10 9.21
N ASP A 64 -20.09 -0.79 8.26
CA ASP A 64 -20.26 -2.23 8.04
C ASP A 64 -19.45 -3.04 9.07
N PHE A 65 -20.15 -3.85 9.85
CA PHE A 65 -19.57 -4.72 10.88
C PHE A 65 -18.50 -5.68 10.31
N MET A 66 -18.64 -6.09 9.04
CA MET A 66 -17.64 -6.92 8.35
C MET A 66 -16.37 -6.13 8.01
N ALA A 67 -16.47 -4.83 7.72
CA ALA A 67 -15.31 -3.95 7.59
C ALA A 67 -14.54 -3.91 8.91
N GLN A 68 -15.24 -3.69 10.03
CA GLN A 68 -14.58 -3.62 11.35
C GLN A 68 -13.85 -4.92 11.74
N MET A 69 -14.41 -6.09 11.44
CA MET A 69 -13.74 -7.37 11.72
C MET A 69 -12.49 -7.57 10.83
N THR A 70 -12.57 -7.21 9.55
CA THR A 70 -11.42 -7.25 8.64
C THR A 70 -10.34 -6.24 9.06
N ALA A 71 -10.76 -5.09 9.62
CA ALA A 71 -9.88 -4.05 10.16
C ALA A 71 -9.07 -4.60 11.32
N GLN A 72 -9.77 -5.25 12.25
CA GLN A 72 -9.16 -5.89 13.40
C GLN A 72 -8.22 -7.00 12.98
N GLN A 73 -8.58 -7.78 11.96
CA GLN A 73 -7.73 -8.88 11.49
C GLN A 73 -6.45 -8.34 10.83
N LEU A 74 -6.56 -7.29 10.01
CA LEU A 74 -5.43 -6.60 9.41
C LEU A 74 -4.54 -5.94 10.50
N GLN A 75 -5.15 -5.26 11.48
CA GLN A 75 -4.45 -4.70 12.63
C GLN A 75 -3.77 -5.79 13.46
N THR A 76 -4.37 -6.97 13.59
CA THR A 76 -3.78 -8.10 14.34
C THR A 76 -2.56 -8.65 13.61
N GLN A 77 -2.63 -8.79 12.28
CA GLN A 77 -1.48 -9.23 11.48
C GLN A 77 -0.36 -8.18 11.53
N LEU A 78 -0.68 -6.89 11.36
CA LEU A 78 0.31 -5.81 11.45
C LEU A 78 0.86 -5.63 12.87
N GLY A 79 0.04 -5.88 13.89
CA GLY A 79 0.42 -5.88 15.30
C GLY A 79 1.43 -6.98 15.64
N GLN A 80 1.42 -8.12 14.93
CA GLN A 80 2.48 -9.13 15.05
C GLN A 80 3.84 -8.60 14.54
N PHE A 81 3.82 -7.65 13.60
CA PHE A 81 5.00 -6.91 13.15
C PHE A 81 5.29 -5.66 14.01
N GLY A 82 4.51 -5.41 15.07
CA GLY A 82 4.70 -4.28 15.99
C GLY A 82 4.35 -2.92 15.40
N MET A 83 3.56 -2.86 14.32
CA MET A 83 3.23 -1.62 13.62
C MET A 83 1.73 -1.47 13.40
N THR A 84 1.23 -0.24 13.49
CA THR A 84 -0.14 0.11 13.04
C THR A 84 -0.16 0.32 11.52
N PRO A 85 -1.33 0.22 10.86
CA PRO A 85 -1.46 0.57 9.44
C PRO A 85 -0.92 1.97 9.14
N GLN A 86 -1.22 2.95 10.00
CA GLN A 86 -0.75 4.32 9.87
C GLN A 86 0.78 4.41 9.93
N GLN A 87 1.42 3.73 10.88
CA GLN A 87 2.87 3.69 10.97
C GLN A 87 3.52 3.02 9.75
N MET A 88 2.88 2.00 9.19
CA MET A 88 3.32 1.39 7.93
C MET A 88 3.28 2.41 6.79
N PHE A 89 2.20 3.19 6.66
CA PHE A 89 2.11 4.28 5.66
C PHE A 89 3.22 5.31 5.81
N ASP A 90 3.40 5.81 7.04
CA ASP A 90 4.40 6.84 7.31
C ASP A 90 5.81 6.33 6.99
N GLN A 91 6.10 5.07 7.34
CA GLN A 91 7.37 4.43 7.04
C GLN A 91 7.59 4.20 5.54
N MET A 92 6.55 3.82 4.79
CA MET A 92 6.63 3.65 3.34
C MET A 92 6.82 4.99 2.63
N ASN A 93 6.10 6.03 3.03
CA ASN A 93 6.26 7.39 2.49
C ASN A 93 7.69 7.90 2.71
N LEU A 94 8.21 7.79 3.94
CA LEU A 94 9.61 8.14 4.25
C LEU A 94 10.62 7.38 3.38
N THR A 95 10.33 6.11 3.09
CA THR A 95 11.19 5.28 2.24
C THR A 95 11.15 5.77 0.79
N LEU A 96 9.97 6.06 0.25
CA LEU A 96 9.79 6.57 -1.11
C LEU A 96 10.44 7.95 -1.30
N GLU A 97 10.30 8.87 -0.33
CA GLU A 97 10.97 10.17 -0.38
C GLU A 97 12.49 10.05 -0.43
N ARG A 98 13.07 9.12 0.34
CA ARG A 98 14.51 8.84 0.28
C ARG A 98 14.92 8.27 -1.08
N MET A 99 14.16 7.32 -1.60
CA MET A 99 14.42 6.73 -2.92
C MET A 99 14.38 7.79 -4.02
N LYS A 100 13.41 8.71 -3.99
CA LYS A 100 13.36 9.87 -4.89
C LYS A 100 14.61 10.73 -4.80
N ALA A 101 14.96 11.14 -3.57
CA ALA A 101 16.12 11.99 -3.34
C ALA A 101 17.43 11.32 -3.82
N GLU A 102 17.55 10.00 -3.73
CA GLU A 102 18.71 9.27 -4.27
C GLU A 102 18.73 9.27 -5.80
N VAL A 103 17.59 9.05 -6.45
CA VAL A 103 17.47 9.05 -7.92
C VAL A 103 17.72 10.43 -8.52
N ASP A 104 17.33 11.50 -7.81
CA ASP A 104 17.58 12.88 -8.23
C ASP A 104 19.04 13.29 -8.02
N LYS A 105 19.74 12.69 -7.04
CA LYS A 105 21.17 12.92 -6.77
C LYS A 105 22.10 12.17 -7.73
N GLN A 106 21.61 11.15 -8.44
CA GLN A 106 22.38 10.45 -9.47
C GLN A 106 22.29 11.24 -10.79
N PRO A 107 23.38 11.91 -11.23
CA PRO A 107 23.38 12.73 -12.45
C PRO A 107 23.05 11.91 -13.71
#